data_AF-A0A1E7NJH5-F1
#
_entry.id   AF-A0A1E7NJH5-F1
#
_cell.length_a   1.000
_cell.length_b   1.000
_cell.length_c   1.000
_cell.angle_alpha   90.00
_cell.angle_beta   90.00
_cell.angle_gamma   90.00
#
_symmetry.space_group_name_H-M   'P 1'
#
loop_
_entity.id
_entity.type
_entity.pdbx_description
1 polymer ?
#
loop_
_entity_poly.entity_id
_entity_poly.type
_entity_poly.pdbx_seq_one_letter_code
_entity_poly.pdbx_strand_id
1 'polypeptide(L)'
;MISPMDMSLIKIIGDHYYIRRDKIVNKTTHRGRLFFDKFERVDAPLNLNVMREHAAKKIVVAHDLITKDNKVENIVFDYNGFNAERFYHRAQLILREEGFINFTAYKTKTPGHLHLYIHKGHTALNEGYSLASKLSMMFASKMPVEWKVFPSMDVPREFNILILPYEVYQKERGSSWSKHM
;
A
#
# COMPACT_ATOMS: atom_id res chain seq x y z
N MET A 1 16.37 -5.42 -7.71
CA MET A 1 15.73 -4.21 -8.27
C MET A 1 14.37 -4.62 -8.80
N ILE A 2 13.30 -3.92 -8.39
CA ILE A 2 11.94 -4.22 -8.84
C ILE A 2 11.78 -3.97 -10.35
N SER A 3 11.05 -4.86 -11.03
CA SER A 3 10.67 -4.67 -12.43
C SER A 3 9.24 -4.13 -12.55
N PRO A 4 8.86 -3.49 -13.67
CA PRO A 4 7.47 -3.14 -13.94
C PRO A 4 6.52 -4.34 -13.87
N MET A 5 6.99 -5.53 -14.24
CA MET A 5 6.20 -6.76 -14.18
C MET A 5 5.87 -7.16 -12.73
N ASP A 6 6.79 -6.92 -11.80
CA ASP A 6 6.55 -7.18 -10.37
C ASP A 6 5.46 -6.27 -9.79
N MET A 7 5.32 -5.04 -10.31
CA MET A 7 4.33 -4.06 -9.86
C MET A 7 2.97 -4.17 -10.57
N SER A 8 2.87 -5.01 -11.61
CA SER A 8 1.66 -5.10 -12.46
C SER A 8 0.37 -5.35 -11.68
N LEU A 9 0.42 -6.20 -10.64
CA LEU A 9 -0.74 -6.53 -9.81
C LEU A 9 -1.14 -5.43 -8.83
N ILE A 10 -0.29 -4.44 -8.61
CA ILE A 10 -0.67 -3.25 -7.84
C ILE A 10 -1.73 -2.45 -8.62
N LYS A 11 -1.75 -2.53 -9.96
CA LYS A 11 -2.62 -1.72 -10.83
C LYS A 11 -2.51 -0.23 -10.50
N ILE A 12 -1.27 0.26 -10.54
CA ILE A 12 -0.93 1.65 -10.22
C ILE A 12 -1.76 2.60 -11.08
N ILE A 13 -2.34 3.62 -10.45
CA ILE A 13 -2.94 4.76 -11.12
C ILE A 13 -1.80 5.58 -11.73
N GLY A 14 -1.72 5.61 -13.06
CA GLY A 14 -0.57 6.13 -13.79
C GLY A 14 -0.77 7.47 -14.49
N ASP A 15 -1.94 8.11 -14.36
CA ASP A 15 -2.22 9.41 -14.99
C ASP A 15 -1.62 10.61 -14.23
N HIS A 16 -1.25 10.40 -12.97
CA HIS A 16 -0.51 11.33 -12.13
C HIS A 16 0.39 10.57 -11.16
N TYR A 17 1.24 11.29 -10.44
CA TYR A 17 2.02 10.72 -9.34
C TYR A 17 2.35 11.77 -8.29
N TYR A 18 2.98 11.35 -7.21
CA TYR A 18 3.39 12.24 -6.13
C TYR A 18 4.90 12.17 -5.94
N ILE A 19 5.59 13.32 -5.87
CA ILE A 19 7.02 13.39 -5.53
C ILE A 19 7.17 13.94 -4.13
N ARG A 20 7.97 13.26 -3.31
CA ARG A 20 8.38 13.78 -2.00
C ARG A 20 9.33 14.96 -2.19
N ARG A 21 9.07 16.05 -1.46
CA ARG A 21 9.91 17.24 -1.33
C ARG A 21 10.57 17.29 0.05
N ASP A 22 11.64 18.07 0.14
CA ASP A 22 12.34 18.30 1.42
C ASP A 22 11.62 19.31 2.32
N LYS A 23 10.72 20.12 1.73
CA LYS A 23 9.86 21.06 2.43
C LYS A 23 8.44 20.52 2.62
N ILE A 24 7.70 21.15 3.53
CA ILE A 24 6.25 20.97 3.62
C ILE A 24 5.61 21.60 2.38
N VAL A 25 4.82 20.83 1.67
CA VAL A 25 4.10 21.25 0.46
C VAL A 25 2.74 21.81 0.84
N ASN A 26 2.01 21.12 1.72
CA ASN A 26 0.68 21.53 2.16
C ASN A 26 0.48 21.22 3.65
N LYS A 27 -0.48 21.92 4.26
CA LYS A 27 -0.91 21.71 5.65
C LYS A 27 -2.44 21.62 5.66
N THR A 28 -2.97 20.52 6.17
CA THR A 28 -4.42 20.26 6.20
C THR A 28 -4.84 19.84 7.60
N THR A 29 -6.01 20.28 8.05
CA THR A 29 -6.66 19.79 9.27
C THR A 29 -7.69 18.73 8.89
N HIS A 30 -7.62 17.56 9.53
CA HIS A 30 -8.58 16.48 9.33
C HIS A 30 -8.92 15.85 10.67
N ARG A 31 -10.22 15.75 10.99
CA ARG A 31 -10.71 15.21 12.27
C ARG A 31 -10.02 15.82 13.50
N GLY A 32 -9.83 17.14 13.49
CA GLY A 32 -9.19 17.87 14.60
C GLY A 32 -7.68 17.66 14.74
N ARG A 33 -7.05 16.90 13.83
CA ARG A 33 -5.59 16.69 13.80
C ARG A 33 -4.98 17.44 12.63
N LEU A 34 -3.75 17.88 12.82
CA LEU A 34 -2.99 18.59 11.80
C LEU A 34 -2.06 17.64 11.04
N PHE A 35 -2.14 17.69 9.71
CA PHE A 35 -1.31 16.92 8.80
C PHE A 35 -0.42 17.84 7.98
N PHE A 36 0.82 17.41 7.78
CA PHE A 36 1.82 18.11 6.99
C PHE A 36 2.18 17.22 5.81
N ASP A 37 1.79 17.65 4.62
CA ASP A 37 2.12 16.94 3.40
C ASP A 37 3.52 17.33 2.93
N LYS A 38 4.33 16.33 2.61
CA LYS A 38 5.63 16.51 1.95
C LYS A 38 5.62 15.98 0.52
N PHE A 39 4.49 15.47 0.05
CA PHE A 39 4.32 15.00 -1.30
C PHE A 39 3.63 16.08 -2.13
N GLU A 40 4.20 16.36 -3.29
CA GLU A 40 3.61 17.24 -4.28
C GLU A 40 3.01 16.37 -5.38
N ARG A 41 1.73 16.59 -5.68
CA ARG A 41 1.08 15.97 -6.83
C ARG A 41 1.67 16.57 -8.11
N VAL A 42 2.08 15.71 -9.03
CA VAL A 42 2.50 16.08 -10.37
C VAL A 42 1.44 15.57 -11.34
N ASP A 43 0.75 16.49 -12.00
CA ASP A 43 -0.30 16.20 -12.99
C ASP A 43 0.32 15.80 -14.34
N ALA A 44 1.13 14.73 -14.32
CA ALA A 44 1.76 14.13 -15.48
C ALA A 44 1.83 12.60 -15.32
N PRO A 45 1.82 11.81 -16.42
CA PRO A 45 1.83 10.37 -16.33
C PRO A 45 3.06 9.81 -15.61
N LEU A 46 2.84 8.78 -14.77
CA LEU A 46 3.91 8.01 -14.14
C LEU A 46 4.59 7.12 -15.19
N ASN A 47 5.61 7.66 -15.86
CA ASN A 47 6.34 6.96 -16.91
C ASN A 47 7.54 6.15 -16.39
N LEU A 48 8.12 5.32 -17.27
CA LEU A 48 9.26 4.46 -16.94
C LEU A 48 10.50 5.24 -16.48
N ASN A 49 10.73 6.46 -16.96
CA ASN A 49 11.88 7.26 -16.53
C ASN A 49 11.72 7.71 -15.07
N VAL A 50 10.54 8.19 -14.69
CA VAL A 50 10.21 8.53 -13.29
C VAL A 50 10.38 7.32 -12.38
N MET A 51 9.88 6.15 -12.80
CA MET A 51 10.03 4.90 -12.04
C MET A 51 11.50 4.47 -11.91
N ARG A 52 12.32 4.65 -12.96
CA ARG A 52 13.77 4.36 -12.92
C ARG A 52 14.52 5.29 -11.97
N GLU A 53 14.23 6.59 -12.00
CA GLU A 53 14.83 7.55 -11.08
C GLU A 53 14.45 7.24 -9.63
N HIS A 54 13.20 6.83 -9.41
CA HIS A 54 12.75 6.33 -8.11
C HIS A 54 13.51 5.08 -7.66
N ALA A 55 13.60 4.06 -8.52
CA ALA A 55 14.31 2.82 -8.22
C ALA A 55 15.81 3.04 -7.93
N ALA A 56 16.41 4.03 -8.61
CA ALA A 56 17.77 4.49 -8.35
C ALA A 56 17.91 5.38 -7.10
N LYS A 57 16.83 5.56 -6.33
CA LYS A 57 16.76 6.40 -5.11
C LYS A 57 17.14 7.87 -5.34
N LYS A 58 17.03 8.37 -6.58
CA LYS A 58 17.26 9.79 -6.93
C LYS A 58 16.08 10.66 -6.52
N ILE A 59 14.87 10.12 -6.64
CA ILE A 59 13.62 10.74 -6.22
C ILE A 59 12.78 9.73 -5.41
N VAL A 60 11.86 10.22 -4.59
CA VAL A 60 10.90 9.37 -3.88
C VAL A 60 9.52 9.63 -4.46
N VAL A 61 8.97 8.64 -5.15
CA VAL A 61 7.70 8.72 -5.86
C VAL A 61 6.68 7.86 -5.13
N ALA A 62 5.46 8.37 -5.01
CA ALA A 62 4.30 7.65 -4.52
C ALA A 62 3.17 7.66 -5.56
N HIS A 63 2.31 6.65 -5.48
CA HIS A 63 1.10 6.54 -6.28
C HIS A 63 -0.14 6.64 -5.41
N ASP A 64 -1.26 7.04 -6.02
CA ASP A 64 -2.56 7.02 -5.35
C ASP A 64 -3.08 5.60 -5.19
N LEU A 65 -3.68 5.29 -4.03
CA LEU A 65 -4.37 4.02 -3.78
C LEU A 65 -5.84 4.10 -4.19
N ILE A 66 -6.42 5.31 -4.20
CA ILE A 66 -7.84 5.55 -4.41
C ILE A 66 -8.06 6.11 -5.83
N THR A 67 -8.79 5.38 -6.64
CA THR A 67 -9.17 5.83 -7.99
C THR A 67 -10.11 7.03 -7.95
N LYS A 68 -10.19 7.75 -9.08
CA LYS A 68 -11.13 8.87 -9.27
C LYS A 68 -12.59 8.49 -9.01
N ASP A 69 -12.95 7.23 -9.28
CA ASP A 69 -14.31 6.70 -9.12
C ASP A 69 -14.58 6.14 -7.71
N ASN A 70 -13.78 6.52 -6.71
CA ASN A 70 -13.89 6.06 -5.32
C ASN A 70 -13.81 4.54 -5.19
N LYS A 71 -12.84 3.93 -5.87
CA LYS A 71 -12.52 2.50 -5.74
C LYS A 71 -11.06 2.29 -5.37
N VAL A 72 -10.77 1.16 -4.75
CA VAL A 72 -9.41 0.69 -4.47
C VAL A 72 -9.20 -0.71 -5.06
N GLU A 73 -8.02 -0.95 -5.62
CA GLU A 73 -7.64 -2.28 -6.11
C GLU A 73 -7.01 -3.16 -5.01
N ASN A 74 -6.40 -2.51 -4.01
CA ASN A 74 -5.63 -3.18 -2.98
C ASN A 74 -5.96 -2.62 -1.59
N ILE A 75 -5.89 -3.51 -0.60
CA ILE A 75 -5.70 -3.14 0.80
C ILE A 75 -4.20 -3.27 1.09
N VAL A 76 -3.60 -2.31 1.78
CA VAL A 76 -2.15 -2.28 1.98
C VAL A 76 -1.82 -2.12 3.46
N PHE A 77 -0.96 -3.00 3.96
CA PHE A 77 -0.34 -2.87 5.28
C PHE A 77 1.05 -2.27 5.11
N ASP A 78 1.26 -1.06 5.63
CA ASP A 78 2.56 -0.41 5.78
C ASP A 78 3.16 -0.80 7.14
N TYR A 79 3.91 -1.91 7.13
CA TYR A 79 4.61 -2.45 8.31
C TYR A 79 5.90 -1.68 8.56
N ASN A 80 6.04 -1.16 9.78
CA ASN A 80 7.13 -0.32 10.24
C ASN A 80 7.84 -0.90 11.49
N GLY A 81 7.66 -2.20 11.76
CA GLY A 81 8.35 -2.88 12.84
C GLY A 81 9.72 -3.43 12.42
N PHE A 82 10.38 -4.12 13.35
CA PHE A 82 11.76 -4.59 13.17
C PHE A 82 11.87 -6.03 12.63
N ASN A 83 10.79 -6.81 12.66
CA ASN A 83 10.80 -8.23 12.28
C ASN A 83 9.80 -8.52 11.15
N ALA A 84 10.21 -8.16 9.94
CA ALA A 84 9.48 -8.39 8.69
C ALA A 84 9.05 -9.85 8.50
N GLU A 85 9.93 -10.81 8.81
CA GLU A 85 9.70 -12.23 8.61
C GLU A 85 8.55 -12.73 9.50
N ARG A 86 8.60 -12.39 10.79
CA ARG A 86 7.53 -12.74 11.73
C ARG A 86 6.21 -12.10 11.35
N PHE A 87 6.23 -10.83 10.94
CA PHE A 87 5.04 -10.13 10.45
C PHE A 87 4.45 -10.85 9.23
N TYR A 88 5.26 -11.07 8.19
CA TYR A 88 4.81 -11.69 6.95
C TYR A 88 4.28 -13.10 7.20
N HIS A 89 4.99 -13.93 7.98
CA HIS A 89 4.60 -15.30 8.26
C HIS A 89 3.23 -15.39 8.97
N ARG A 90 2.93 -14.45 9.87
CA ARG A 90 1.62 -14.38 10.55
C ARG A 90 0.54 -13.82 9.63
N ALA A 91 0.86 -12.76 8.89
CA ALA A 91 -0.04 -12.13 7.94
C ALA A 91 -0.53 -13.11 6.88
N GLN A 92 0.37 -13.89 6.26
CA GLN A 92 0.00 -14.86 5.22
C GLN A 92 -0.93 -15.98 5.74
N LEU A 93 -0.82 -16.37 7.01
CA LEU A 93 -1.71 -17.38 7.60
C LEU A 93 -3.13 -16.82 7.75
N ILE A 94 -3.25 -15.64 8.37
CA ILE A 94 -4.55 -14.97 8.58
C ILE A 94 -5.21 -14.66 7.23
N LEU A 95 -4.44 -14.17 6.25
CA LEU A 95 -4.96 -13.88 4.91
C LEU A 95 -5.52 -15.13 4.24
N ARG A 96 -4.81 -16.26 4.30
CA ARG A 96 -5.30 -17.54 3.76
C ARG A 96 -6.55 -18.03 4.46
N GLU A 97 -6.60 -17.94 5.79
CA GLU A 97 -7.79 -18.31 6.58
C GLU A 97 -9.02 -17.48 6.17
N GLU A 98 -8.83 -16.20 5.87
CA GLU A 98 -9.88 -15.30 5.38
C GLU A 98 -10.16 -15.41 3.86
N GLY A 99 -9.48 -16.33 3.16
CA GLY A 99 -9.69 -16.59 1.73
C GLY A 99 -8.91 -15.67 0.78
N PHE A 100 -8.00 -14.82 1.28
CA PHE A 100 -7.09 -14.03 0.46
C PHE A 100 -5.89 -14.87 0.05
N ILE A 101 -5.78 -15.15 -1.25
CA ILE A 101 -4.73 -16.01 -1.82
C ILE A 101 -3.79 -15.26 -2.79
N ASN A 102 -4.08 -13.98 -3.04
CA ASN A 102 -3.32 -13.13 -3.95
C ASN A 102 -2.85 -11.89 -3.19
N PHE A 103 -1.61 -11.91 -2.73
CA PHE A 103 -0.99 -10.77 -2.06
C PHE A 103 0.51 -10.75 -2.32
N THR A 104 1.11 -9.57 -2.20
CA THR A 104 2.53 -9.36 -2.44
C THR A 104 3.10 -8.41 -1.40
N ALA A 105 4.12 -8.85 -0.69
CA ALA A 105 4.93 -8.00 0.17
C ALA A 105 6.10 -7.42 -0.62
N TYR A 106 6.32 -6.13 -0.47
CA TYR A 106 7.43 -5.42 -1.07
C TYR A 106 8.25 -4.72 0.01
N LYS A 107 9.57 -4.65 -0.22
CA LYS A 107 10.46 -3.84 0.62
C LYS A 107 10.24 -2.37 0.33
N THR A 108 10.22 -1.56 1.40
CA THR A 108 10.16 -0.11 1.30
C THR A 108 11.58 0.48 1.38
N LYS A 109 11.68 1.81 1.52
CA LYS A 109 12.97 2.51 1.65
C LYS A 109 13.74 2.13 2.93
N THR A 110 13.03 1.72 3.98
CA THR A 110 13.63 1.41 5.29
C THR A 110 13.85 -0.10 5.41
N PRO A 111 15.06 -0.57 5.71
CA PRO A 111 15.31 -2.00 5.96
C PRO A 111 14.38 -2.56 7.04
N GLY A 112 13.81 -3.74 6.81
CA GLY A 112 12.85 -4.37 7.72
C GLY A 112 11.40 -3.90 7.57
N HIS A 113 11.14 -2.78 6.90
CA HIS A 113 9.78 -2.31 6.64
C HIS A 113 9.21 -2.93 5.37
N LEU A 114 7.90 -3.18 5.35
CA LEU A 114 7.21 -3.80 4.22
C LEU A 114 5.93 -3.04 3.87
N HIS A 115 5.62 -2.97 2.57
CA HIS A 115 4.26 -2.76 2.12
C HIS A 115 3.70 -4.12 1.68
N LEU A 116 2.69 -4.64 2.39
CA LEU A 116 1.96 -5.85 2.02
C LEU A 116 0.66 -5.47 1.30
N TYR A 117 0.62 -5.67 -0.02
CA TYR A 117 -0.53 -5.43 -0.87
C TYR A 117 -1.39 -6.69 -0.97
N ILE A 118 -2.67 -6.57 -0.62
CA ILE A 118 -3.69 -7.61 -0.77
C ILE A 118 -4.51 -7.27 -2.02
N HIS A 119 -4.40 -8.10 -3.05
CA HIS A 119 -4.97 -7.84 -4.37
C HIS A 119 -6.44 -8.25 -4.43
N LYS A 120 -7.32 -7.43 -3.84
CA LYS A 120 -8.77 -7.66 -3.75
C LYS A 120 -9.49 -7.44 -5.10
N GLY A 121 -9.00 -6.48 -5.89
CA GLY A 121 -9.64 -5.98 -7.11
C GLY A 121 -10.77 -4.98 -6.82
N HIS A 122 -11.10 -4.14 -7.81
CA HIS A 122 -12.19 -3.13 -7.84
C HIS A 122 -13.19 -3.16 -6.67
N THR A 123 -12.79 -2.59 -5.54
CA THR A 123 -13.59 -2.54 -4.31
C THR A 123 -14.06 -1.10 -4.08
N ALA A 124 -15.32 -0.91 -3.73
CA ALA A 124 -15.83 0.42 -3.39
C ALA A 124 -15.07 0.98 -2.18
N LEU A 125 -14.74 2.28 -2.19
CA LEU A 125 -13.85 2.87 -1.17
C LEU A 125 -14.34 2.64 0.27
N ASN A 126 -15.64 2.75 0.53
CA ASN A 126 -16.21 2.51 1.86
C ASN A 126 -16.04 1.05 2.29
N GLU A 127 -16.27 0.09 1.38
CA GLU A 127 -15.98 -1.33 1.63
C GLU A 127 -14.49 -1.56 1.87
N GLY A 128 -13.63 -0.86 1.12
CA GLY A 128 -12.18 -0.87 1.30
C GLY A 128 -11.76 -0.42 2.69
N TYR A 129 -12.33 0.67 3.21
CA TYR A 129 -12.07 1.12 4.59
C TYR A 129 -12.53 0.09 5.64
N SER A 130 -13.74 -0.45 5.49
CA SER A 130 -14.26 -1.47 6.41
C SER A 130 -13.39 -2.74 6.39
N LEU A 131 -12.96 -3.18 5.20
CA LEU A 131 -12.11 -4.35 5.05
C LEU A 131 -10.70 -4.13 5.61
N ALA A 132 -10.09 -2.97 5.34
CA ALA A 132 -8.80 -2.57 5.91
C ALA A 132 -8.83 -2.61 7.44
N SER A 133 -9.87 -2.02 8.05
CA SER A 133 -10.08 -2.02 9.49
C SER A 133 -10.25 -3.43 10.05
N LYS A 134 -11.13 -4.25 9.43
CA LYS A 134 -11.36 -5.65 9.84
C LYS A 134 -10.05 -6.46 9.83
N LEU A 135 -9.30 -6.41 8.72
CA LEU A 135 -8.03 -7.14 8.60
C LEU A 135 -7.01 -6.66 9.63
N SER A 136 -6.92 -5.36 9.87
CA SER A 136 -6.02 -4.80 10.87
C SER A 136 -6.35 -5.29 12.28
N MET A 137 -7.64 -5.35 12.64
CA MET A 137 -8.08 -5.92 13.91
C MET A 137 -7.74 -7.41 14.04
N MET A 138 -7.91 -8.19 12.97
CA MET A 138 -7.54 -9.61 12.96
C MET A 138 -6.04 -9.81 13.15
N PHE A 139 -5.22 -9.01 12.46
CA PHE A 139 -3.77 -9.02 12.64
C PHE A 139 -3.40 -8.63 14.07
N ALA A 140 -4.02 -7.58 14.62
CA ALA A 140 -3.78 -7.10 15.99
C ALA A 140 -4.12 -8.16 17.05
N SER A 141 -5.08 -9.05 16.79
CA SER A 141 -5.41 -10.14 17.71
C SER A 141 -4.32 -11.21 17.83
N LYS A 142 -3.38 -11.26 16.88
CA LYS A 142 -2.31 -12.28 16.80
C LYS A 142 -0.91 -11.69 16.91
N MET A 143 -0.73 -10.38 16.74
CA MET A 143 0.57 -9.72 16.80
C MET A 143 0.46 -8.23 17.19
N PRO A 144 1.49 -7.65 17.83
CA PRO A 144 1.51 -6.23 18.17
C PRO A 144 1.35 -5.36 16.92
N VAL A 145 0.62 -4.25 17.05
CA VAL A 145 0.38 -3.32 15.93
C VAL A 145 1.64 -2.49 15.70
N GLU A 146 2.35 -2.84 14.63
CA GLU A 146 3.52 -2.10 14.12
C GLU A 146 3.29 -1.64 12.68
N TRP A 147 2.03 -1.50 12.27
CA TRP A 147 1.66 -1.14 10.90
C TRP A 147 0.62 -0.03 10.87
N LYS A 148 0.55 0.63 9.72
CA LYS A 148 -0.62 1.37 9.27
C LYS A 148 -1.33 0.55 8.20
N VAL A 149 -2.63 0.72 8.07
CA VAL A 149 -3.41 0.08 7.01
C VAL A 149 -4.00 1.14 6.08
N PHE A 150 -4.03 0.84 4.79
CA PHE A 150 -4.57 1.69 3.74
C PHE A 150 -5.56 0.90 2.87
N PRO A 151 -6.64 1.53 2.37
CA PRO A 151 -6.99 2.93 2.61
C PRO A 151 -7.44 3.13 4.08
N SER A 152 -7.26 4.35 4.60
CA SER A 152 -7.67 4.74 5.96
C SER A 152 -8.44 6.07 5.96
N MET A 153 -9.50 6.12 6.77
CA MET A 153 -10.29 7.32 7.03
C MET A 153 -9.64 8.26 8.06
N ASP A 154 -8.59 7.80 8.74
CA ASP A 154 -7.92 8.57 9.80
C ASP A 154 -6.97 9.63 9.25
N VAL A 155 -6.67 9.56 7.96
CA VAL A 155 -5.90 10.57 7.23
C VAL A 155 -6.79 11.22 6.17
N PRO A 156 -6.46 12.44 5.71
CA PRO A 156 -7.13 13.02 4.55
C PRO A 156 -7.05 12.09 3.34
N ARG A 157 -8.00 12.19 2.41
CA ARG A 157 -8.07 11.29 1.26
C ARG A 157 -6.76 11.29 0.46
N GLU A 158 -6.20 12.47 0.22
CA GLU A 158 -4.97 12.70 -0.52
C GLU A 158 -3.71 12.12 0.14
N PHE A 159 -3.80 11.70 1.41
CA PHE A 159 -2.72 11.01 2.12
C PHE A 159 -2.78 9.48 1.95
N ASN A 160 -3.80 8.95 1.27
CA ASN A 160 -3.89 7.53 0.92
C ASN A 160 -3.03 7.21 -0.31
N ILE A 161 -1.77 7.64 -0.26
CA ILE A 161 -0.74 7.42 -1.27
C ILE A 161 0.31 6.46 -0.71
N LEU A 162 0.96 5.70 -1.59
CA LEU A 162 1.99 4.75 -1.20
C LEU A 162 3.24 4.95 -2.05
N ILE A 163 4.39 5.04 -1.38
CA ILE A 163 5.69 5.07 -2.05
C ILE A 163 5.81 3.81 -2.92
N LEU A 164 6.27 3.99 -4.15
CA LEU A 164 6.52 2.88 -5.06
C LEU A 164 7.47 1.86 -4.38
N PRO A 165 7.21 0.56 -4.53
CA PRO A 165 8.05 -0.45 -3.91
C PRO A 165 9.44 -0.51 -4.54
N TYR A 166 10.45 -0.94 -3.79
CA TYR A 166 11.84 -1.03 -4.29
C TYR A 166 12.24 -2.44 -4.71
N GLU A 167 11.71 -3.46 -4.03
CA GLU A 167 11.96 -4.87 -4.29
C GLU A 167 10.78 -5.73 -3.84
N VAL A 168 10.55 -6.86 -4.49
CA VAL A 168 9.66 -7.90 -3.96
C VAL A 168 10.32 -8.54 -2.74
N TYR A 169 9.60 -8.59 -1.63
CA TYR A 169 10.00 -9.37 -0.46
C TYR A 169 9.53 -10.81 -0.63
N GLN A 170 8.22 -11.00 -0.79
CA GLN A 170 7.61 -12.31 -1.00
C GLN A 170 6.25 -12.13 -1.69
N LYS A 171 5.83 -13.13 -2.46
CA LYS A 171 4.54 -13.13 -3.17
C LYS A 171 3.83 -14.45 -2.96
N GLU A 172 2.53 -14.38 -2.72
CA GLU A 172 1.65 -15.55 -2.69
C GLU A 172 0.66 -15.47 -3.84
N ARG A 173 0.53 -16.58 -4.57
CA ARG A 173 -0.39 -16.75 -5.68
C ARG A 173 -1.12 -18.05 -5.47
N GLY A 174 -2.45 -17.98 -5.45
CA GLY A 174 -3.30 -19.15 -5.40
C GLY A 174 -4.39 -19.05 -6.45
N SER A 175 -4.72 -20.19 -7.03
CA SER A 175 -6.01 -20.44 -7.68
C SER A 175 -6.85 -21.21 -6.66
N SER A 176 -7.74 -20.53 -5.94
CA SER A 176 -8.68 -21.23 -5.07
C SER A 176 -9.78 -21.80 -5.96
N TRP A 177 -9.71 -23.10 -6.20
CA TRP A 177 -10.92 -23.88 -6.43
C TRP A 177 -11.65 -23.88 -5.09
N SER A 178 -12.76 -23.15 -5.04
CA SER A 178 -13.54 -22.85 -3.84
C SER A 178 -13.84 -24.11 -3.03
N LYS A 179 -13.46 -24.11 -1.75
CA LYS A 179 -14.03 -25.02 -0.73
C LYS A 179 -15.46 -24.61 -0.30
N HIS A 180 -16.09 -23.70 -1.02
CA HIS A 180 -17.47 -23.25 -0.79
C HIS A 180 -18.22 -23.11 -2.14
N MET A 181 -18.36 -24.24 -2.86
CA MET A 181 -19.60 -24.52 -3.58
C MET A 181 -20.50 -25.34 -2.67
#